data_AF-A0A2H6KCS1-F1
#
_entry.id   AF-A0A2H6KCS1-F1
#
_cell.length_a   1.000
_cell.length_b   1.000
_cell.length_c   1.000
_cell.angle_alpha   90.00
_cell.angle_beta   90.00
_cell.angle_gamma   90.00
#
_symmetry.space_group_name_H-M   'P 1'
#
loop_
_entity.id
_entity.type
_entity.pdbx_description
1 polymer ?
#
loop_
_entity_poly.entity_id
_entity_poly.type
_entity_poly.pdbx_seq_one_letter_code
_entity_poly.pdbx_strand_id
1 'polypeptide(L)'
;MAVHFSLLEAPSNLKESLDWIVAVRRCSAIPMLEKATYTLLLHGTPVLPETASMKEGDMSTNVCSEDTKTNCQDIDAESKTITGSTHVADYDVLIKPTLWIENLVMKLYFMDVSAREVKRSDLYRCLAQVSTRIQLTLLNLTKESTYVESYDKTATWRNSCAGNPYKCAEVFVSLLIRVYNNLNLIKRECKRWLNLDSKLNGAGSRAVGDLFASMGYNVKDFIPRGTCRDILKYYETLNGPLMF
;
A
#
# COMPACT_ATOMS: atom_id res chain seq x y z
N MET A 1 -5.55 8.82 19.30
CA MET A 1 -6.83 8.30 18.77
C MET A 1 -6.66 8.19 17.26
N ALA A 2 -7.25 7.17 16.62
CA ALA A 2 -7.30 7.11 15.16
C ALA A 2 -8.05 8.33 14.63
N VAL A 3 -7.66 8.80 13.44
CA VAL A 3 -8.20 10.02 12.82
C VAL A 3 -9.16 9.70 11.67
N HIS A 4 -9.07 8.48 11.11
CA HIS A 4 -9.87 8.02 9.99
C HIS A 4 -10.66 6.76 10.34
N PHE A 5 -11.93 6.70 9.92
CA PHE A 5 -12.81 5.55 10.14
C PHE A 5 -13.13 4.80 8.83
N SER A 6 -12.71 5.36 7.69
CA SER A 6 -12.88 4.77 6.36
C SER A 6 -11.60 4.87 5.53
N LEU A 7 -11.32 3.83 4.72
CA LEU A 7 -10.25 3.85 3.72
C LEU A 7 -10.54 4.80 2.54
N LEU A 8 -11.74 5.37 2.46
CA LEU A 8 -12.08 6.41 1.48
C LEU A 8 -11.60 7.80 1.91
N GLU A 9 -11.27 7.99 3.19
CA GLU A 9 -10.71 9.24 3.67
C GLU A 9 -9.26 9.31 3.21
N ALA A 10 -8.95 10.29 2.36
CA ALA A 10 -7.61 10.41 1.81
C ALA A 10 -6.62 10.85 2.91
N PRO A 11 -5.44 10.22 3.00
CA PRO A 11 -4.41 10.65 3.93
C PRO A 11 -3.94 12.07 3.59
N SER A 12 -3.53 12.84 4.58
CA SER A 12 -3.04 14.23 4.48
C SER A 12 -1.52 14.34 4.53
N ASN A 13 -0.82 13.35 5.10
CA ASN A 13 0.63 13.33 5.31
C ASN A 13 1.25 11.94 5.05
N LEU A 14 2.57 11.81 5.20
CA LEU A 14 3.27 10.54 4.94
C LEU A 14 2.85 9.45 5.94
N LYS A 15 2.78 9.77 7.24
CA LYS A 15 2.40 8.80 8.26
C LYS A 15 1.04 8.18 7.95
N GLU A 16 0.03 9.01 7.72
CA GLU A 16 -1.31 8.55 7.34
C GLU A 16 -1.29 7.73 6.05
N SER A 17 -0.46 8.09 5.07
CA SER A 17 -0.34 7.33 3.82
C SER A 17 0.20 5.92 4.06
N LEU A 18 1.17 5.78 4.96
CA LEU A 18 1.74 4.48 5.33
C LEU A 18 0.77 3.65 6.18
N ASP A 19 0.06 4.30 7.12
CA ASP A 19 -0.99 3.66 7.92
C ASP A 19 -2.15 3.16 7.06
N TRP A 20 -2.54 3.89 6.01
CA TRP A 20 -3.56 3.45 5.06
C TRP A 20 -3.16 2.13 4.38
N ILE A 21 -1.90 2.01 3.93
CA ILE A 21 -1.38 0.78 3.33
C ILE A 21 -1.37 -0.38 4.33
N VAL A 22 -1.01 -0.10 5.59
CA VAL A 22 -1.07 -1.09 6.69
C VAL A 22 -2.51 -1.52 6.97
N ALA A 23 -3.48 -0.61 6.95
CA ALA A 23 -4.89 -0.91 7.18
C ALA A 23 -5.47 -1.82 6.07
N VAL A 24 -5.12 -1.57 4.80
CA VAL A 24 -5.48 -2.48 3.68
C VAL A 24 -4.86 -3.85 3.88
N ARG A 25 -3.59 -3.92 4.27
CA ARG A 25 -2.90 -5.19 4.52
C ARG A 25 -3.50 -5.96 5.69
N ARG A 26 -3.85 -5.28 6.78
CA ARG A 26 -4.44 -5.86 8.00
C ARG A 26 -5.74 -6.63 7.71
N CYS A 27 -6.51 -6.20 6.71
CA CYS A 27 -7.73 -6.88 6.29
C CYS A 27 -7.53 -7.78 5.05
N SER A 28 -6.29 -8.18 4.75
CA SER A 28 -5.93 -9.06 3.62
C SER A 28 -6.46 -8.59 2.27
N ALA A 29 -6.62 -7.27 2.09
CA ALA A 29 -7.29 -6.69 0.94
C ALA A 29 -6.34 -6.29 -0.22
N ILE A 30 -5.06 -6.66 -0.14
CA ILE A 30 -4.08 -6.41 -1.20
C ILE A 30 -4.53 -6.97 -2.57
N PRO A 31 -5.09 -8.18 -2.71
CA PRO A 31 -5.60 -8.67 -4.00
C PRO A 31 -6.76 -7.83 -4.55
N MET A 32 -7.59 -7.26 -3.67
CA MET A 32 -8.75 -6.45 -4.06
C MET A 32 -8.31 -5.06 -4.51
N LEU A 33 -7.37 -4.46 -3.77
CA LEU A 33 -6.72 -3.20 -4.15
C LEU A 33 -5.98 -3.33 -5.48
N GLU A 34 -5.23 -4.41 -5.65
CA GLU A 34 -4.55 -4.73 -6.90
C GLU A 34 -5.53 -4.74 -8.06
N LYS A 35 -6.60 -5.53 -7.97
CA LYS A 35 -7.60 -5.64 -9.04
C LYS A 35 -8.19 -4.28 -9.38
N ALA A 36 -8.63 -3.54 -8.36
CA ALA A 36 -9.25 -2.22 -8.54
C ALA A 36 -8.28 -1.22 -9.18
N THR A 37 -7.02 -1.20 -8.72
CA THR A 37 -5.96 -0.34 -9.27
C THR A 37 -5.63 -0.71 -10.71
N TYR A 38 -5.49 -2.00 -11.01
CA TYR A 38 -5.20 -2.47 -12.36
C TYR A 38 -6.29 -2.06 -13.35
N THR A 39 -7.56 -2.25 -12.98
CA THR A 39 -8.72 -1.83 -13.79
C THR A 39 -8.79 -0.31 -13.94
N LEU A 40 -8.56 0.45 -12.87
CA LEU A 40 -8.51 1.93 -12.91
C LEU A 40 -7.42 2.43 -13.89
N LEU A 41 -6.28 1.75 -13.95
CA LEU A 41 -5.18 2.13 -14.84
C LEU A 41 -5.44 1.74 -16.29
N LEU A 42 -6.09 0.60 -16.52
CA LEU A 42 -6.49 0.13 -17.86
C LEU A 42 -7.50 1.06 -18.52
N HIS A 43 -8.55 1.44 -17.79
CA HIS A 43 -9.72 2.09 -18.37
C HIS A 43 -9.85 3.57 -17.99
N GLY A 44 -8.92 4.10 -17.19
CA GLY A 44 -9.10 5.38 -16.52
C GLY A 44 -10.18 5.30 -15.44
N THR A 45 -10.62 6.44 -14.93
CA THR A 45 -11.75 6.53 -14.01
C THR A 45 -13.04 6.13 -14.73
N PRO A 46 -13.66 4.98 -14.40
CA PRO A 46 -14.96 4.67 -14.97
C PRO A 46 -15.96 5.73 -14.49
N VAL A 47 -16.62 6.41 -15.43
CA VAL A 47 -17.81 7.20 -15.12
C VAL A 47 -18.87 6.20 -14.68
N LEU A 48 -19.00 6.01 -13.36
CA LEU A 48 -20.08 5.21 -12.80
C LEU A 48 -21.40 5.84 -13.24
N PRO A 49 -22.32 5.09 -13.88
CA PRO A 49 -23.67 5.60 -14.07
C PRO A 49 -24.22 5.94 -12.68
N GLU A 50 -24.74 7.16 -12.50
CA GLU A 50 -25.41 7.57 -11.28
C GLU A 50 -26.35 6.46 -10.85
N THR A 51 -26.04 5.84 -9.71
CA THR A 51 -26.83 4.74 -9.18
C THR A 51 -28.23 5.26 -8.88
N ALA A 52 -29.17 4.98 -9.77
CA ALA A 52 -30.58 5.05 -9.47
C ALA A 52 -30.83 4.13 -8.26
N SER A 53 -31.14 4.78 -7.13
CA SER A 53 -31.75 4.25 -5.91
C SER A 53 -32.06 2.75 -5.92
N MET A 54 -31.16 1.92 -5.37
CA MET A 54 -31.52 0.57 -4.90
C MET A 54 -31.65 0.62 -3.39
N LYS A 55 -32.85 0.22 -2.94
CA LYS A 55 -33.31 0.27 -1.56
C LYS A 55 -32.47 -0.63 -0.65
N GLU A 56 -32.18 -0.05 0.50
CA GLU A 56 -31.67 -0.68 1.71
C GLU A 56 -32.63 -1.80 2.15
N GLY A 57 -32.09 -3.02 2.34
CA GLY A 57 -32.87 -4.20 2.71
C GLY A 57 -31.99 -5.33 3.22
N ASP A 58 -32.16 -5.62 4.52
CA ASP A 58 -31.71 -6.76 5.31
C ASP A 58 -30.21 -7.00 5.58
N MET A 59 -29.81 -6.37 6.68
CA MET A 59 -28.76 -6.80 7.59
C MET A 59 -29.16 -8.14 8.24
N SER A 60 -28.38 -9.19 7.95
CA SER A 60 -28.36 -10.39 8.79
C SER A 60 -26.99 -10.52 9.45
N THR A 61 -26.98 -10.26 10.75
CA THR A 61 -25.91 -10.51 11.70
C THR A 61 -25.63 -12.00 11.80
N ASN A 62 -24.38 -12.43 11.61
CA ASN A 62 -23.84 -13.59 12.32
C ASN A 62 -22.31 -13.54 12.41
N VAL A 63 -21.85 -13.33 13.64
CA VAL A 63 -20.76 -14.02 14.35
C VAL A 63 -19.50 -14.36 13.54
N CYS A 64 -18.43 -13.60 13.75
CA CYS A 64 -17.06 -14.09 13.58
C CYS A 64 -16.64 -14.76 14.90
N SER A 65 -16.59 -16.09 14.91
CA SER A 65 -15.90 -16.86 15.95
C SER A 65 -14.39 -16.82 15.71
N GLU A 66 -13.66 -16.84 16.83
CA GLU A 66 -12.22 -17.02 16.95
C GLU A 66 -11.72 -18.33 16.32
N ASP A 67 -10.44 -18.31 15.96
CA ASP A 67 -9.54 -19.44 15.75
C ASP A 67 -9.99 -20.60 14.87
N THR A 68 -9.45 -20.65 13.65
CA THR A 68 -8.90 -21.93 13.14
C THR A 68 -7.84 -21.72 12.07
N LYS A 69 -6.64 -22.23 12.34
CA LYS A 69 -5.67 -22.64 11.32
C LYS A 69 -6.41 -23.45 10.27
N THR A 70 -6.41 -23.00 9.01
CA THR A 70 -6.81 -23.87 7.91
C THR A 70 -5.67 -23.96 6.90
N ASN A 71 -5.26 -25.21 6.76
CA ASN A 71 -4.30 -25.79 5.86
C ASN A 71 -4.68 -25.47 4.41
N CYS A 72 -3.73 -24.99 3.60
CA CYS A 72 -3.87 -24.99 2.15
C CYS A 72 -3.50 -26.40 1.67
N GLN A 73 -4.50 -27.20 1.31
CA GLN A 73 -4.28 -28.37 0.46
C GLN A 73 -5.23 -28.32 -0.74
N ASP A 74 -4.59 -28.49 -1.90
CA ASP A 74 -5.01 -29.23 -3.08
C ASP A 74 -6.38 -28.92 -3.68
N ILE A 75 -6.33 -28.20 -4.81
CA ILE A 75 -7.28 -28.43 -5.90
C ILE A 75 -6.44 -28.92 -7.08
N ASP A 76 -6.48 -30.24 -7.28
CA ASP A 76 -6.01 -30.90 -8.49
C ASP A 76 -7.20 -31.52 -9.23
N ALA A 77 -7.02 -31.59 -10.55
CA ALA A 77 -7.74 -32.36 -11.57
C ALA A 77 -9.15 -31.91 -12.00
N GLU A 78 -9.26 -31.45 -13.25
CA GLU A 78 -9.68 -32.36 -14.33
C GLU A 78 -9.31 -31.79 -15.72
N SER A 79 -8.44 -32.49 -16.43
CA SER A 79 -8.18 -32.26 -17.85
C SER A 79 -9.31 -32.89 -18.67
N LYS A 80 -10.03 -32.08 -19.45
CA LYS A 80 -10.78 -32.58 -20.62
C LYS A 80 -10.35 -31.84 -21.86
N THR A 81 -9.74 -32.60 -22.76
CA THR A 81 -9.43 -32.25 -24.15
C THR A 81 -10.72 -31.94 -24.90
N ILE A 82 -10.85 -30.73 -25.42
CA ILE A 82 -11.75 -30.44 -26.55
C ILE A 82 -10.92 -29.70 -27.60
N THR A 83 -10.72 -30.39 -28.71
CA THR A 83 -10.16 -29.91 -29.96
C THR A 83 -11.10 -28.88 -30.62
N GLY A 84 -10.52 -27.78 -31.09
CA GLY A 84 -11.04 -27.02 -32.22
C GLY A 84 -11.94 -25.82 -31.89
N SER A 85 -11.33 -24.65 -31.66
CA SER A 85 -11.82 -23.38 -32.22
C SER A 85 -10.75 -22.31 -32.04
N THR A 86 -10.28 -21.75 -33.15
CA THR A 86 -9.47 -20.54 -33.21
C THR A 86 -10.33 -19.33 -32.81
N HIS A 87 -10.35 -19.02 -31.53
CA HIS A 87 -10.65 -17.67 -31.06
C HIS A 87 -9.32 -17.02 -30.66
N VAL A 88 -8.96 -15.98 -31.41
CA VAL A 88 -7.90 -15.04 -31.03
C VAL A 88 -8.32 -14.43 -29.70
N ALA A 89 -7.61 -14.78 -28.63
CA ALA A 89 -7.73 -14.11 -27.35
C ALA A 89 -7.21 -12.68 -27.55
N ASP A 90 -8.15 -11.75 -27.63
CA ASP A 90 -7.88 -10.32 -27.58
C ASP A 90 -7.39 -10.03 -26.15
N TYR A 91 -6.07 -9.88 -26.01
CA TYR A 91 -5.47 -9.56 -24.72
C TYR A 91 -5.66 -8.06 -24.48
N ASP A 92 -6.44 -7.71 -23.47
CA ASP A 92 -6.52 -6.35 -22.89
C ASP A 92 -5.13 -5.96 -22.35
N VAL A 93 -4.25 -5.50 -23.23
CA VAL A 93 -2.91 -5.04 -22.91
C VAL A 93 -2.94 -3.52 -22.77
N LEU A 94 -2.42 -3.04 -21.64
CA LEU A 94 -2.17 -1.62 -21.38
C LEU A 94 -1.17 -1.05 -22.40
N ILE A 95 -1.66 -0.38 -23.45
CA ILE A 95 -0.83 0.38 -24.41
C ILE A 95 -1.11 1.90 -24.30
N LYS A 96 -0.22 2.58 -23.56
CA LYS A 96 0.14 4.03 -23.45
C LYS A 96 -0.87 5.16 -23.78
N PRO A 97 -0.89 6.24 -22.94
CA PRO A 97 0.06 7.35 -23.12
C PRO A 97 0.83 7.79 -21.83
N THR A 98 2.14 7.54 -21.83
CA THR A 98 3.23 8.44 -21.36
C THR A 98 3.26 9.23 -20.04
N LEU A 99 2.34 9.18 -19.05
CA LEU A 99 2.54 10.05 -17.84
C LEU A 99 1.95 9.66 -16.46
N TRP A 100 1.18 8.61 -16.31
CA TRP A 100 0.06 8.70 -15.36
C TRP A 100 0.41 8.54 -13.88
N ILE A 101 1.43 7.76 -13.53
CA ILE A 101 2.07 7.82 -12.20
C ILE A 101 3.63 7.68 -12.38
N GLU A 102 4.16 7.74 -13.60
CA GLU A 102 5.60 7.66 -14.03
C GLU A 102 6.49 6.51 -13.52
N ASN A 103 6.20 5.24 -13.76
CA ASN A 103 5.00 4.90 -14.50
C ASN A 103 3.86 4.59 -13.57
N LEU A 104 4.10 3.83 -12.49
CA LEU A 104 3.29 3.83 -11.27
C LEU A 104 4.08 4.25 -10.04
N VAL A 105 5.03 5.12 -10.33
CA VAL A 105 6.19 5.71 -9.69
C VAL A 105 7.57 5.23 -10.20
N MET A 106 7.79 3.97 -10.67
CA MET A 106 8.90 3.43 -11.57
C MET A 106 9.30 1.96 -11.28
N LYS A 107 8.44 1.06 -10.85
CA LYS A 107 7.20 0.76 -11.53
C LYS A 107 6.08 0.35 -10.56
N LEU A 108 6.21 0.49 -9.25
CA LEU A 108 6.02 1.78 -8.59
C LEU A 108 7.28 2.56 -8.11
N TYR A 109 8.52 2.00 -8.08
CA TYR A 109 9.80 2.74 -8.33
C TYR A 109 11.07 1.95 -8.79
N PHE A 110 11.21 0.60 -8.79
CA PHE A 110 12.31 -0.09 -9.56
C PHE A 110 12.02 -1.55 -10.01
N MET A 111 11.38 -1.73 -11.18
CA MET A 111 11.46 -2.97 -11.97
C MET A 111 11.99 -2.59 -13.36
N ASP A 112 12.86 -3.42 -13.94
CA ASP A 112 13.54 -3.28 -15.24
C ASP A 112 12.97 -2.17 -16.15
N VAL A 113 13.64 -1.01 -16.20
CA VAL A 113 13.24 0.21 -16.91
C VAL A 113 12.92 -0.04 -18.41
N SER A 114 13.36 -1.17 -18.96
CA SER A 114 13.14 -1.56 -20.35
C SER A 114 11.72 -2.09 -20.65
N ALA A 115 10.96 -2.60 -19.67
CA ALA A 115 9.64 -3.19 -19.94
C ALA A 115 8.54 -2.12 -20.05
N ARG A 116 7.83 -2.09 -21.19
CA ARG A 116 6.76 -1.13 -21.52
C ARG A 116 5.39 -1.47 -20.92
N GLU A 117 5.25 -2.67 -20.34
CA GLU A 117 3.98 -3.22 -19.85
C GLU A 117 4.08 -3.58 -18.36
N VAL A 118 2.97 -3.45 -17.63
CA VAL A 118 2.83 -3.89 -16.24
C VAL A 118 1.86 -5.06 -16.21
N LYS A 119 2.35 -6.26 -15.90
CA LYS A 119 1.49 -7.42 -15.70
C LYS A 119 0.75 -7.28 -14.38
N ARG A 120 -0.51 -7.73 -14.36
CA ARG A 120 -1.34 -7.78 -13.15
C ARG A 120 -0.64 -8.51 -11.99
N SER A 121 0.02 -9.62 -12.27
CA SER A 121 0.83 -10.40 -11.30
C SER A 121 2.02 -9.62 -10.73
N ASP A 122 2.63 -8.74 -11.53
CA ASP A 122 3.73 -7.90 -11.08
C ASP A 122 3.24 -6.78 -10.14
N LEU A 123 2.09 -6.18 -10.46
CA LEU A 123 1.43 -5.21 -9.58
C LEU A 123 1.07 -5.84 -8.23
N TYR A 124 0.42 -7.02 -8.24
CA TYR A 124 0.11 -7.77 -7.03
C TYR A 124 1.36 -7.99 -6.16
N ARG A 125 2.41 -8.55 -6.77
CA ARG A 125 3.68 -8.83 -6.11
C ARG A 125 4.25 -7.55 -5.49
N CYS A 126 4.30 -6.46 -6.24
CA CYS A 126 4.81 -5.18 -5.72
C CYS A 126 4.00 -4.68 -4.52
N LEU A 127 2.67 -4.67 -4.59
CA LEU A 127 1.80 -4.22 -3.50
C LEU A 127 1.95 -5.08 -2.25
N ALA A 128 2.00 -6.41 -2.41
CA ALA A 128 2.20 -7.33 -1.30
C ALA A 128 3.56 -7.11 -0.61
N GLN A 129 4.62 -6.92 -1.40
CA GLN A 129 5.98 -6.71 -0.88
C GLN A 129 6.13 -5.36 -0.18
N VAL A 130 5.67 -4.28 -0.82
CA VAL A 130 5.74 -2.93 -0.27
C VAL A 130 4.94 -2.83 1.02
N SER A 131 3.70 -3.34 1.04
CA SER A 131 2.87 -3.31 2.25
C SER A 131 3.49 -4.09 3.41
N THR A 132 4.09 -5.26 3.14
CA THR A 132 4.83 -6.04 4.14
C THR A 132 6.00 -5.25 4.71
N ARG A 133 6.81 -4.65 3.84
CA ARG A 133 8.01 -3.92 4.24
C ARG A 133 7.68 -2.66 5.03
N ILE A 134 6.64 -1.91 4.63
CA ILE A 134 6.14 -0.76 5.38
C ILE A 134 5.74 -1.18 6.80
N GLN A 135 4.94 -2.24 6.93
CA GLN A 135 4.50 -2.73 8.23
C GLN A 135 5.69 -3.10 9.13
N LEU A 136 6.63 -3.89 8.62
CA LEU A 136 7.83 -4.29 9.37
C LEU A 136 8.69 -3.08 9.77
N THR A 137 8.78 -2.07 8.94
CA THR A 137 9.55 -0.86 9.24
C THR A 137 8.91 -0.03 10.33
N LEU A 138 7.59 0.16 10.29
CA LEU A 138 6.88 0.84 11.38
C LEU A 138 7.08 0.08 12.70
N LEU A 139 6.97 -1.25 12.70
CA LEU A 139 7.23 -2.08 13.88
C LEU A 139 8.66 -1.94 14.42
N ASN A 140 9.66 -1.84 13.53
CA ASN A 140 11.06 -1.75 13.94
C ASN A 140 11.50 -0.35 14.38
N LEU A 141 10.82 0.70 13.90
CA LEU A 141 11.21 2.08 14.18
C LEU A 141 10.38 2.73 15.29
N THR A 142 9.20 2.18 15.59
CA THR A 142 8.27 2.77 16.55
C THR A 142 8.07 1.89 17.78
N LYS A 143 7.60 2.49 18.87
CA LYS A 143 7.25 1.79 20.11
C LYS A 143 5.79 1.35 20.01
N GLU A 144 5.56 0.06 20.16
CA GLU A 144 4.20 -0.51 20.15
C GLU A 144 3.26 0.16 21.16
N SER A 145 3.78 0.54 22.33
CA SER A 145 2.97 1.17 23.39
C SER A 145 2.55 2.61 23.12
N THR A 146 3.17 3.31 22.15
CA THR A 146 2.87 4.72 21.89
C THR A 146 2.46 5.00 20.46
N TYR A 147 2.83 4.14 19.50
CA TYR A 147 2.42 4.31 18.12
C TYR A 147 0.92 4.13 17.96
N VAL A 148 0.25 5.19 17.51
CA VAL A 148 -1.17 5.15 17.20
C VAL A 148 -1.35 5.22 15.68
N GLU A 149 -1.90 4.16 15.10
CA GLU A 149 -2.29 4.15 13.69
C GLU A 149 -3.34 5.23 13.40
N SER A 150 -3.25 5.83 12.21
CA SER A 150 -4.16 6.88 11.79
C SER A 150 -5.54 6.37 11.38
N TYR A 151 -5.64 5.09 11.02
CA TYR A 151 -6.88 4.43 10.58
C TYR A 151 -7.39 3.47 11.65
N ASP A 152 -8.65 3.66 12.04
CA ASP A 152 -9.30 2.82 13.03
C ASP A 152 -9.39 1.36 12.55
N LYS A 153 -9.55 0.42 13.49
CA LYS A 153 -9.77 -1.00 13.17
C LYS A 153 -11.02 -1.22 12.33
N THR A 154 -12.00 -0.31 12.37
CA THR A 154 -13.20 -0.36 11.52
C THR A 154 -12.94 0.05 10.07
N ALA A 155 -11.86 0.78 9.78
CA ALA A 155 -11.45 1.21 8.45
C ALA A 155 -10.89 0.02 7.64
N THR A 156 -11.78 -0.90 7.28
CA THR A 156 -11.47 -2.11 6.52
C THR A 156 -11.91 -1.97 5.08
N TRP A 157 -11.37 -2.81 4.21
CA TRP A 157 -11.83 -2.89 2.82
C TRP A 157 -13.32 -3.22 2.73
N ARG A 158 -13.80 -4.16 3.55
CA ARG A 158 -15.22 -4.55 3.56
C ARG A 158 -16.13 -3.36 3.89
N ASN A 159 -15.76 -2.57 4.89
CA ASN A 159 -16.58 -1.46 5.36
C ASN A 159 -16.44 -0.21 4.47
N SER A 160 -15.28 -0.01 3.84
CA SER A 160 -14.97 1.24 3.13
C SER A 160 -15.07 1.10 1.61
N CYS A 161 -14.53 0.01 1.07
CA CYS A 161 -14.24 -0.13 -0.36
C CYS A 161 -15.15 -1.13 -1.08
N ALA A 162 -15.83 -2.04 -0.38
CA ALA A 162 -16.61 -3.10 -1.02
C ALA A 162 -17.70 -2.56 -1.96
N GLY A 163 -18.37 -1.47 -1.57
CA GLY A 163 -19.38 -0.82 -2.40
C GLY A 163 -18.81 -0.05 -3.59
N ASN A 164 -17.56 0.42 -3.50
CA ASN A 164 -16.89 1.09 -4.62
C ASN A 164 -15.35 0.90 -4.55
N PRO A 165 -14.83 -0.22 -5.08
CA PRO A 165 -13.40 -0.51 -5.06
C PRO A 165 -12.55 0.55 -5.77
N TYR A 166 -13.11 1.21 -6.79
CA TYR A 166 -12.40 2.20 -7.59
C TYR A 166 -12.04 3.44 -6.78
N LYS A 167 -12.92 3.91 -5.89
CA LYS A 167 -12.59 5.04 -5.02
C LYS A 167 -11.40 4.77 -4.10
N CYS A 168 -11.28 3.54 -3.58
CA CYS A 168 -10.10 3.16 -2.81
C CYS A 168 -8.85 3.04 -3.67
N ALA A 169 -8.99 2.62 -4.94
CA ALA A 169 -7.89 2.66 -5.90
C ALA A 169 -7.46 4.10 -6.25
N GLU A 170 -8.40 5.04 -6.37
CA GLU A 170 -8.10 6.47 -6.55
C GLU A 170 -7.35 7.04 -5.34
N VAL A 171 -7.82 6.75 -4.12
CA VAL A 171 -7.12 7.11 -2.88
C VAL A 171 -5.70 6.55 -2.90
N PHE A 172 -5.54 5.27 -3.23
CA PHE A 172 -4.24 4.63 -3.34
C PHE A 172 -3.34 5.29 -4.40
N VAL A 173 -3.86 5.59 -5.58
CA VAL A 173 -3.12 6.28 -6.63
C VAL A 173 -2.68 7.67 -6.18
N SER A 174 -3.55 8.40 -5.48
CA SER A 174 -3.26 9.75 -4.99
C SER A 174 -2.14 9.81 -3.94
N LEU A 175 -1.99 8.76 -3.11
CA LEU A 175 -0.97 8.73 -2.07
C LEU A 175 0.43 8.39 -2.59
N LEU A 176 0.55 7.77 -3.78
CA LEU A 176 1.83 7.28 -4.29
C LEU A 176 2.87 8.39 -4.49
N ILE A 177 2.47 9.50 -5.11
CA ILE A 177 3.37 10.65 -5.35
C ILE A 177 3.85 11.24 -4.03
N ARG A 178 2.94 11.37 -3.05
CA ARG A 178 3.26 11.93 -1.74
C ARG A 178 4.20 11.03 -0.97
N VAL A 179 3.93 9.72 -0.95
CA VAL A 179 4.80 8.73 -0.32
C VAL A 179 6.19 8.82 -0.94
N TYR A 180 6.29 8.77 -2.27
CA TYR A 180 7.56 8.84 -2.96
C TYR A 180 8.38 10.09 -2.61
N ASN A 181 7.77 11.27 -2.69
CA ASN A 181 8.46 12.53 -2.45
C ASN A 181 8.99 12.64 -1.01
N ASN A 182 8.15 12.30 -0.03
CA ASN A 182 8.57 12.35 1.38
C ASN A 182 9.63 11.29 1.67
N LEU A 183 9.51 10.11 1.09
CA LEU A 183 10.48 9.06 1.26
C LEU A 183 11.86 9.48 0.69
N ASN A 184 11.89 10.08 -0.50
CA ASN A 184 13.12 10.63 -1.07
C ASN A 184 13.72 11.76 -0.24
N LEU A 185 12.88 12.63 0.32
CA LEU A 185 13.32 13.68 1.22
C LEU A 185 14.01 13.08 2.45
N ILE A 186 13.39 12.10 3.11
CA ILE A 186 13.99 11.36 4.23
C ILE A 186 15.33 10.76 3.82
N LYS A 187 15.37 10.04 2.68
CA LYS A 187 16.59 9.41 2.18
C LYS A 187 17.71 10.42 1.97
N ARG A 188 17.41 11.58 1.38
CA ARG A 188 18.38 12.65 1.16
C ARG A 188 18.91 13.22 2.47
N GLU A 189 18.02 13.52 3.41
CA GLU A 189 18.39 14.07 4.71
C GLU A 189 19.22 13.09 5.54
N CYS A 190 18.86 11.80 5.51
CA CYS A 190 19.60 10.76 6.22
C CYS A 190 20.93 10.40 5.57
N LYS A 191 21.10 10.60 4.26
CA LYS A 191 22.39 10.36 3.56
C LYS A 191 23.41 11.47 3.77
N ARG A 192 23.04 12.62 4.35
CA ARG A 192 24.02 13.64 4.72
C ARG A 192 24.96 13.02 5.75
N TRP A 193 26.27 13.10 5.51
CA TRP A 193 27.30 12.45 6.33
C TRP A 193 27.14 12.72 7.84
N LEU A 194 26.75 13.94 8.19
CA LEU A 194 26.57 14.38 9.57
C LEU A 194 25.31 13.83 10.25
N ASN A 195 24.42 13.19 9.49
CA ASN A 195 23.09 12.78 9.92
C ASN A 195 22.89 11.27 10.07
N LEU A 196 23.88 10.42 9.75
CA LEU A 196 23.67 8.96 9.78
C LEU A 196 23.21 8.46 11.16
N ASP A 197 23.78 9.04 12.22
CA ASP A 197 23.47 8.68 13.60
C ASP A 197 22.46 9.65 14.26
N SER A 198 21.87 10.56 13.46
CA SER A 198 20.78 11.44 13.88
C SER A 198 19.61 10.65 14.40
N LYS A 199 19.12 11.02 15.58
CA LYS A 199 17.98 10.37 16.20
C LYS A 199 16.67 10.80 15.55
N LEU A 200 15.80 9.82 15.32
CA LEU A 200 14.46 10.04 14.77
C LEU A 200 13.51 10.66 15.81
N ASN A 201 13.76 10.40 17.11
CA ASN A 201 12.92 10.85 18.21
C ASN A 201 13.15 12.31 18.65
N GLY A 202 13.91 13.09 17.88
CA GLY A 202 14.23 14.48 18.22
C GLY A 202 15.35 14.67 19.26
N ALA A 203 15.96 13.60 19.77
CA ALA A 203 17.02 13.72 20.77
C ALA A 203 18.39 14.05 20.16
N GLY A 204 19.09 15.01 20.75
CA GLY A 204 20.47 15.37 20.37
C GLY A 204 20.58 16.55 19.40
N SER A 205 21.79 17.05 19.21
CA SER A 205 22.07 18.31 18.47
C SER A 205 21.90 18.21 16.95
N ARG A 206 21.78 16.99 16.41
CA ARG A 206 21.59 16.73 14.98
C ARG A 206 20.36 15.86 14.75
N ALA A 207 19.29 16.03 15.50
CA ALA A 207 18.11 15.20 15.33
C ALA A 207 17.40 15.52 14.00
N VAL A 208 16.84 14.49 13.36
CA VAL A 208 15.94 14.64 12.19
C VAL A 208 14.48 14.58 12.62
N GLY A 209 14.20 14.68 13.92
CA GLY A 209 12.85 14.56 14.48
C GLY A 209 11.85 15.55 13.86
N ASP A 210 12.27 16.80 13.64
CA ASP A 210 11.41 17.83 13.04
C ASP A 210 10.96 17.48 11.63
N LEU A 211 11.81 16.79 10.86
CA LEU A 211 11.45 16.27 9.55
C LEU A 211 10.31 15.26 9.67
N PHE A 212 10.42 14.28 10.56
CA PHE A 212 9.37 13.29 10.76
C PHE A 212 8.10 13.89 11.37
N ALA A 213 8.24 14.89 12.25
CA ALA A 213 7.11 15.64 12.78
C ALA A 213 6.32 16.34 11.66
N SER A 214 7.01 16.98 10.71
CA SER A 214 6.38 17.59 9.53
C SER A 214 5.66 16.59 8.62
N MET A 215 6.01 15.30 8.73
CA MET A 215 5.44 14.19 7.99
C MET A 215 4.27 13.49 8.72
N GLY A 216 3.84 14.04 9.86
CA GLY A 216 2.71 13.55 10.66
C GLY A 216 3.09 12.61 11.81
N TYR A 217 4.37 12.33 12.03
CA TYR A 217 4.80 11.48 13.13
C TYR A 217 4.88 12.22 14.46
N ASN A 218 4.44 11.57 15.53
CA ASN A 218 4.82 11.98 16.87
C ASN A 218 6.22 11.44 17.15
N VAL A 219 7.20 12.33 17.31
CA VAL A 219 8.61 11.93 17.50
C VAL A 219 8.83 11.03 18.72
N LYS A 220 7.92 11.07 19.71
CA LYS A 220 7.97 10.20 20.89
C LYS A 220 7.69 8.72 20.56
N ASP A 221 7.05 8.48 19.42
CA ASP A 221 6.74 7.14 18.93
C ASP A 221 7.97 6.40 18.45
N PHE A 222 9.02 7.10 18.03
CA PHE A 222 10.25 6.43 17.62
C PHE A 222 10.96 5.78 18.81
N ILE A 223 11.53 4.59 18.56
CA ILE A 223 12.41 3.93 19.54
C ILE A 223 13.62 4.83 19.85
N PRO A 224 14.12 4.88 21.10
CA PRO A 224 15.21 5.81 21.46
C PRO A 224 16.52 5.56 20.70
N ARG A 225 16.69 4.33 20.21
CA ARG A 225 17.87 3.93 19.43
C ARG A 225 17.71 4.17 17.93
N GLY A 226 16.51 4.47 17.44
CA GLY A 226 16.23 4.67 16.02
C GLY A 226 17.00 5.85 15.45
N THR A 227 17.68 5.60 14.35
CA THR A 227 18.52 6.57 13.64
C THR A 227 18.21 6.62 12.14
N CYS A 228 18.76 7.63 11.48
CA CYS A 228 18.77 7.68 10.02
C CYS A 228 19.41 6.45 9.36
N ARG A 229 20.38 5.80 9.99
CA ARG A 229 20.96 4.53 9.50
C ARG A 229 19.92 3.42 9.42
N ASP A 230 19.06 3.29 10.43
CA ASP A 230 18.00 2.28 10.46
C ASP A 230 16.97 2.52 9.34
N ILE A 231 16.63 3.80 9.12
CA ILE A 231 15.79 4.24 8.00
C ILE A 231 16.46 3.90 6.65
N LEU A 232 17.74 4.17 6.47
CA LEU A 232 18.44 3.87 5.21
C LEU A 232 18.53 2.36 4.93
N LYS A 233 18.71 1.54 5.97
CA LYS A 233 18.60 0.08 5.84
C LYS A 233 17.23 -0.35 5.31
N TYR A 234 16.16 0.32 5.74
CA TYR A 234 14.83 0.12 5.15
C TYR A 234 14.77 0.52 3.67
N TYR A 235 15.31 1.68 3.29
CA TYR A 235 15.37 2.08 1.88
C TYR A 235 16.15 1.10 1.00
N GLU A 236 17.27 0.58 1.51
CA GLU A 236 18.09 -0.37 0.78
C GLU A 236 17.38 -1.71 0.63
N THR A 237 16.72 -2.18 1.68
CA THR A 237 15.90 -3.40 1.60
C THR A 237 14.73 -3.23 0.63
N LEU A 238 14.06 -2.07 0.58
CA LEU A 238 13.02 -1.78 -0.42
C LEU A 238 13.53 -1.95 -1.87
N ASN A 239 14.80 -1.65 -2.12
CA ASN A 239 15.41 -1.74 -3.45
C ASN A 239 16.03 -3.12 -3.76
N GLY A 240 16.16 -4.00 -2.78
CA GLY A 240 16.73 -5.34 -2.95
C GLY A 240 15.70 -6.38 -3.39
N PRO A 241 16.10 -7.40 -4.19
CA PRO A 241 15.26 -8.55 -4.50
C PRO A 241 14.86 -9.28 -3.20
N LEU A 242 13.63 -9.76 -3.12
CA LEU A 242 13.22 -10.64 -2.03
C LEU A 242 13.84 -12.02 -2.25
N MET A 243 14.82 -12.35 -1.41
CA MET A 243 15.24 -13.73 -1.19
C MET A 243 14.12 -14.40 -0.39
N PHE A 244 13.43 -15.36 -1.00
CA PHE A 244 12.59 -16.34 -0.31
C PHE A 244 13.34 -17.66 -0.27
#